data_AF-A0A6N7DAG7-F1
#
_entry.id   AF-A0A6N7DAG7-F1
#
_cell.length_a   1.000
_cell.length_b   1.000
_cell.length_c   1.000
_cell.angle_alpha   90.00
_cell.angle_beta   90.00
_cell.angle_gamma   90.00
#
_symmetry.space_group_name_H-M   'P 1'
#
loop_
_entity.id
_entity.type
_entity.pdbx_description
1 polymer ?
#
loop_
_entity_poly.entity_id
_entity_poly.type
_entity_poly.pdbx_seq_one_letter_code
_entity_poly.pdbx_strand_id
1 'polypeptide(L)'
;MSKPLNENLASVRLETEDGDLLPIMDVAGAKFSELINAVASHQKAGTLTLKIAVKPSTAGAMAVKADVSITKPKGLPPESLLWATPEGNLIGEDPRQTKLDLKSGAPDPVRELKAVQ
;
A
#
# COMPACT_ATOMS: atom_id res chain seq x y z
N MET A 1 5.09 -7.59 38.33
CA MET A 1 5.71 -7.08 37.09
C MET A 1 4.86 -7.56 35.92
N SER A 2 4.56 -6.70 34.94
CA SER A 2 3.83 -7.13 33.74
C SER A 2 4.69 -8.06 32.92
N LYS A 3 4.14 -9.22 32.52
CA LYS A 3 4.81 -10.12 31.58
C LYS A 3 5.00 -9.41 30.23
N PRO A 4 6.06 -9.74 29.48
CA PRO A 4 6.26 -9.19 28.16
C PRO A 4 5.15 -9.64 27.19
N LEU A 5 4.89 -8.84 26.16
CA LEU A 5 3.75 -9.04 25.25
C LEU A 5 3.81 -10.38 24.51
N ASN A 6 5.01 -10.83 24.15
CA ASN A 6 5.25 -12.13 23.52
C ASN A 6 4.78 -13.31 24.40
N GLU A 7 5.01 -13.24 25.72
CA GLU A 7 4.54 -14.28 26.66
C GLU A 7 3.03 -14.25 26.86
N ASN A 8 2.42 -13.05 26.91
CA ASN A 8 0.97 -12.93 27.07
C ASN A 8 0.21 -13.42 25.83
N LEU A 9 0.80 -13.26 24.64
CA LEU A 9 0.19 -13.66 23.37
C LEU A 9 0.56 -15.08 22.93
N ALA A 10 1.47 -15.77 23.61
CA ALA A 10 1.87 -17.14 23.28
C ALA A 10 0.69 -18.14 23.28
N SER A 11 -0.27 -17.93 24.18
CA SER A 11 -1.49 -18.76 24.28
C SER A 11 -2.62 -18.28 23.37
N VAL A 12 -2.49 -17.12 22.73
CA VAL A 12 -3.51 -16.58 21.83
C VAL A 12 -3.41 -17.30 20.49
N ARG A 13 -4.52 -17.90 20.07
CA ARG A 13 -4.66 -18.59 18.79
C ARG A 13 -5.49 -17.73 17.84
N LEU A 14 -5.09 -17.73 16.58
CA LEU A 14 -5.82 -17.12 15.47
C LEU A 14 -6.39 -18.25 14.63
N GLU A 15 -7.69 -18.18 14.33
CA GLU A 15 -8.32 -19.04 13.33
C GLU A 15 -7.93 -18.52 11.94
N THR A 16 -7.30 -19.38 11.15
CA THR A 16 -6.93 -19.09 9.77
C THR A 16 -8.09 -19.43 8.82
N GLU A 17 -8.04 -18.96 7.57
CA GLU A 17 -9.08 -19.22 6.56
C GLU A 17 -9.30 -20.72 6.29
N ASP A 18 -8.29 -21.55 6.55
CA ASP A 18 -8.33 -23.01 6.46
C ASP A 18 -8.98 -23.69 7.69
N GLY A 19 -9.41 -22.92 8.70
CA GLY A 19 -10.00 -23.42 9.93
C GLY A 19 -8.98 -23.88 10.99
N ASP A 20 -7.68 -23.73 10.71
CA ASP A 20 -6.62 -24.11 11.65
C ASP A 20 -6.39 -23.04 12.72
N LEU A 21 -6.23 -23.48 13.97
CA LEU A 21 -5.90 -22.65 15.13
C LEU A 21 -4.39 -22.57 15.32
N LEU A 22 -3.78 -21.54 14.75
CA LEU A 22 -2.33 -21.31 14.85
C LEU A 22 -1.98 -20.25 15.90
N PRO A 23 -0.78 -20.33 16.53
CA PRO A 23 -0.29 -19.25 17.38
C PRO A 23 -0.22 -17.93 16.61
N ILE A 24 -0.71 -16.85 17.23
CA ILE A 24 -0.69 -15.51 16.62
C ILE A 24 0.73 -15.08 16.19
N MET A 25 1.76 -15.52 16.93
CA MET A 25 3.16 -15.19 16.64
C MET A 25 3.65 -15.84 15.35
N ASP A 26 3.24 -17.08 15.08
CA ASP A 26 3.62 -17.78 13.86
C ASP A 26 2.94 -17.15 12.64
N VAL A 27 1.64 -16.86 12.75
CA VAL A 27 0.88 -16.19 11.68
C VAL A 27 1.42 -14.78 11.41
N ALA A 28 1.68 -14.00 12.46
CA ALA A 28 2.27 -12.67 12.32
C ALA A 28 3.67 -12.73 11.72
N GLY A 29 4.49 -13.71 12.11
CA GLY A 29 5.82 -13.94 11.55
C GLY A 29 5.77 -14.25 10.05
N ALA A 30 4.88 -15.15 9.64
CA ALA A 30 4.68 -15.48 8.22
C ALA A 30 4.26 -14.26 7.39
N LYS A 31 3.25 -13.52 7.87
CA LYS A 31 2.76 -12.30 7.21
C LYS A 31 3.82 -11.19 7.18
N PHE A 32 4.64 -11.08 8.22
CA PHE A 32 5.73 -10.11 8.27
C PHE A 32 6.86 -10.45 7.29
N SER A 33 7.22 -11.72 7.16
CA SER A 33 8.18 -12.16 6.13
C SER A 33 7.66 -11.86 4.73
N GLU A 34 6.37 -12.08 4.48
CA GLU A 34 5.73 -11.74 3.21
C GLU A 34 5.75 -10.23 2.94
N LEU A 35 5.51 -9.42 3.97
CA LEU A 35 5.62 -7.96 3.89
C LEU A 35 7.05 -7.51 3.57
N ILE A 36 8.06 -8.06 4.25
CA ILE A 36 9.47 -7.75 4.00
C ILE A 36 9.84 -8.08 2.56
N ASN A 37 9.45 -9.26 2.07
CA ASN A 37 9.73 -9.66 0.69
C ASN A 37 9.07 -8.71 -0.31
N ALA A 38 7.84 -8.26 -0.05
CA ALA A 38 7.14 -7.29 -0.90
C ALA A 38 7.79 -5.90 -0.84
N VAL A 39 8.20 -5.43 0.34
CA VAL A 39 8.92 -4.15 0.51
C VAL A 39 10.28 -4.20 -0.20
N ALA A 40 11.03 -5.29 -0.07
CA ALA A 40 12.31 -5.48 -0.74
C ALA A 40 12.16 -5.51 -2.27
N SER A 41 11.12 -6.16 -2.79
CA SER A 41 10.87 -6.28 -4.23
C SER A 41 10.36 -4.98 -4.86
N HIS A 42 9.52 -4.22 -4.15
CA HIS A 42 8.88 -3.01 -4.68
C HIS A 42 9.56 -1.70 -4.24
N GLN A 43 10.52 -1.75 -3.31
CA GLN A 43 11.15 -0.60 -2.66
C GLN A 43 10.14 0.45 -2.15
N LYS A 44 8.97 0.00 -1.70
CA LYS A 44 7.88 0.85 -1.23
C LYS A 44 7.48 0.45 0.18
N ALA A 45 7.03 1.44 0.96
CA ALA A 45 6.62 1.22 2.33
C ALA A 45 5.44 0.24 2.42
N GLY A 46 5.49 -0.64 3.40
CA GLY A 46 4.43 -1.57 3.75
C GLY A 46 4.17 -1.53 5.25
N THR A 47 2.95 -1.90 5.65
CA THR A 47 2.52 -1.83 7.06
C THR A 47 1.98 -3.19 7.52
N LEU A 48 2.40 -3.64 8.71
CA LEU A 48 1.80 -4.75 9.43
C LEU A 48 0.94 -4.19 10.56
N THR A 49 -0.33 -4.59 10.64
CA THR A 49 -1.24 -4.21 11.71
C THR A 49 -1.61 -5.44 12.53
N LEU A 50 -1.31 -5.39 13.84
CA LEU A 50 -1.71 -6.40 14.81
C LEU A 50 -2.78 -5.80 15.73
N LYS A 51 -3.99 -6.34 15.69
CA LYS A 51 -5.11 -5.87 16.51
C LYS A 51 -5.48 -6.93 17.54
N ILE A 52 -5.46 -6.55 18.81
CA ILE A 52 -5.81 -7.43 19.94
C ILE A 52 -6.98 -6.80 20.68
N ALA A 53 -8.14 -7.45 20.64
CA ALA A 53 -9.34 -7.05 21.35
C ALA A 53 -9.52 -7.95 22.57
N VAL A 54 -9.51 -7.35 23.76
CA VAL A 54 -9.74 -8.05 25.02
C VAL A 54 -11.11 -7.67 25.56
N LYS A 55 -11.95 -8.66 25.88
CA LYS A 55 -13.28 -8.47 26.46
C LYS A 55 -13.43 -9.31 27.74
N PRO A 56 -14.14 -8.81 28.77
CA PRO A 56 -14.48 -9.64 29.91
C PRO A 56 -15.41 -10.79 29.48
N SER A 57 -15.19 -11.98 30.02
CA SER A 57 -16.06 -13.16 29.84
C SER A 57 -16.67 -13.56 31.19
N THR A 58 -17.52 -14.60 31.18
CA THR A 58 -18.10 -15.16 32.40
C THR A 58 -17.04 -15.91 33.24
N ALA A 59 -17.24 -15.90 34.56
CA ALA A 59 -16.42 -16.61 35.54
C ALA A 59 -14.93 -16.18 35.66
N GLY A 60 -14.62 -14.89 35.46
CA GLY A 60 -13.27 -14.35 35.69
C GLY A 60 -12.28 -14.61 34.56
N ALA A 61 -12.73 -15.18 33.45
CA ALA A 61 -11.95 -15.31 32.22
C ALA A 61 -12.03 -14.01 31.38
N MET A 62 -10.98 -13.74 30.61
CA MET A 62 -10.97 -12.68 29.59
C MET A 62 -10.94 -13.33 28.21
N ALA A 63 -11.85 -12.93 27.32
CA ALA A 63 -11.83 -13.33 25.93
C ALA A 63 -10.85 -12.43 25.17
N VAL A 64 -9.83 -13.03 24.56
CA VAL A 64 -8.84 -12.33 23.73
C VAL A 64 -9.07 -12.73 22.28
N LYS A 65 -9.41 -11.76 21.42
CA LYS A 65 -9.51 -11.94 19.97
C LYS A 65 -8.37 -11.19 19.30
N ALA A 66 -7.60 -11.89 18.47
CA ALA A 66 -6.54 -11.31 17.68
C ALA A 66 -6.92 -11.20 16.20
N ASP A 67 -6.32 -10.24 15.51
CA ASP A 67 -6.41 -10.04 14.07
C ASP A 67 -5.05 -9.55 13.55
N VAL A 68 -4.60 -10.10 12.42
CA VAL A 68 -3.32 -9.79 11.78
C VAL A 68 -3.60 -9.40 10.34
N SER A 69 -3.28 -8.17 9.96
CA SER A 69 -3.44 -7.69 8.59
C SER A 69 -2.15 -7.06 8.06
N ILE A 70 -1.87 -7.28 6.77
CA ILE A 70 -0.74 -6.65 6.08
C ILE A 70 -1.25 -5.76 4.95
N THR A 71 -0.75 -4.53 4.93
CA THR A 71 -0.86 -3.64 3.79
C THR A 71 0.42 -3.78 3.00
N LYS A 72 0.40 -4.71 2.03
CA LYS A 72 1.49 -4.86 1.09
C LYS A 72 1.68 -3.53 0.34
N PRO A 73 2.93 -3.18 -0.04
CA PRO A 73 3.18 -2.09 -0.97
C PRO A 73 2.49 -2.40 -2.30
N LYS A 74 1.22 -2.01 -2.42
CA LYS A 74 0.54 -1.93 -3.71
C LYS A 74 1.27 -0.80 -4.42
N GLY A 75 2.04 -1.12 -5.47
CA GLY A 75 2.41 -0.11 -6.43
C GLY A 75 1.12 0.60 -6.81
N LEU A 76 0.97 1.87 -6.43
CA LEU A 76 -0.25 2.60 -6.74
C LEU A 76 -0.54 2.36 -8.22
N PRO A 77 -1.77 1.98 -8.62
CA PRO A 77 -2.17 2.18 -10.01
C PRO A 77 -1.81 3.63 -10.35
N PRO A 78 -1.29 3.92 -11.55
CA PRO A 78 -0.83 5.27 -11.90
C PRO A 78 -1.87 6.27 -11.41
N GLU A 79 -1.50 7.11 -10.44
CA GLU A 79 -2.39 8.16 -9.95
C GLU A 79 -2.61 9.09 -11.14
N SER A 80 -3.78 8.96 -11.76
CA SER A 80 -4.24 9.95 -12.70
C SER A 80 -4.51 11.21 -11.88
N LEU A 81 -3.62 12.18 -11.98
CA LEU A 81 -3.85 13.54 -11.52
C LEU A 81 -5.04 14.09 -12.32
N LEU A 82 -6.19 14.19 -11.66
CA LEU A 82 -7.42 14.75 -12.21
C LEU A 82 -7.75 16.03 -11.45
N TRP A 83 -8.20 17.05 -12.16
CA TRP A 83 -8.63 18.32 -11.60
C TRP A 83 -10.13 18.30 -11.35
N ALA A 84 -10.54 18.71 -10.16
CA ALA A 84 -11.94 18.86 -9.80
C ALA A 84 -12.52 20.14 -10.41
N THR A 85 -13.60 20.02 -11.19
CA THR A 85 -14.34 21.17 -11.70
C THR A 85 -15.38 21.66 -10.68
N PRO A 86 -15.78 22.95 -10.71
CA PRO A 86 -16.83 23.48 -9.82
C PRO A 86 -18.20 22.79 -9.96
N GLU A 87 -18.40 22.06 -11.06
CA GLU A 87 -19.61 21.28 -11.37
C GLU A 87 -19.55 19.84 -10.83
N GLY A 88 -18.49 19.48 -10.11
CA GLY A 88 -18.34 18.18 -9.46
C GLY A 88 -17.80 17.06 -10.35
N ASN A 89 -17.19 17.39 -11.48
CA ASN A 89 -16.60 16.43 -12.42
C ASN A 89 -15.07 16.42 -12.31
N LEU A 90 -14.43 15.30 -12.68
CA LEU A 90 -12.98 15.14 -12.72
C LEU A 90 -12.48 15.21 -14.17
N ILE A 91 -11.55 16.11 -14.47
CA ILE A 91 -10.96 16.27 -15.81
C ILE A 91 -9.45 16.04 -15.77
N GLY A 92 -8.88 15.54 -16.87
CA GLY A 92 -7.44 15.23 -16.99
C GLY A 92 -6.57 16.39 -17.53
N GLU A 93 -7.12 17.58 -17.69
CA GLU A 93 -6.40 18.79 -18.08
C GLU A 93 -6.70 19.89 -17.04
N ASP A 94 -5.70 20.66 -16.62
CA ASP A 94 -5.88 21.75 -15.66
C ASP A 94 -6.75 22.87 -16.29
N PRO A 95 -7.92 23.20 -15.72
CA PRO A 95 -8.83 24.19 -16.31
C PRO A 95 -8.32 25.63 -16.21
N ARG A 96 -7.24 25.88 -15.45
CA ARG A 96 -6.56 27.18 -15.33
C ARG A 96 -5.34 27.27 -16.26
N GLN A 97 -4.96 26.18 -16.92
CA GLN A 97 -3.84 26.17 -17.85
C GLN A 97 -4.27 26.67 -19.23
N THR A 98 -3.76 27.85 -19.61
CA THR A 98 -3.94 28.39 -20.97
C THR A 98 -3.27 27.47 -22.00
N LYS A 99 -4.05 26.91 -22.92
CA LYS A 99 -3.55 26.09 -24.02
C LYS A 99 -2.78 26.98 -25.00
N LEU A 100 -1.46 26.87 -25.02
CA LEU A 100 -0.59 27.58 -25.95
C LEU A 100 -0.65 26.88 -27.32
N ASP A 101 -1.17 27.58 -28.33
CA ASP A 101 -1.11 27.14 -29.72
C ASP A 101 0.33 27.31 -30.22
N LEU A 102 1.12 26.25 -30.13
CA LEU A 102 2.47 26.23 -30.67
C LEU A 102 2.38 26.19 -32.20
N LYS A 103 2.44 27.36 -32.83
CA LYS A 103 2.70 27.45 -34.27
C LYS A 103 4.08 26.85 -34.52
N SER A 104 4.13 25.75 -35.26
CA SER A 104 5.38 25.25 -35.84
C SER A 104 5.97 26.37 -36.68
N GLY A 105 7.06 26.98 -36.20
CA GLY A 105 7.87 27.85 -37.04
C GLY A 105 8.19 27.11 -38.33
N ALA A 106 8.05 27.81 -39.46
CA ALA A 106 8.31 27.24 -40.78
C ALA A 106 9.66 26.49 -40.75
N PRO A 107 9.76 25.29 -41.35
CA PRO A 107 11.02 24.58 -41.39
C PRO A 107 12.05 25.46 -42.10
N ASP A 108 13.13 25.81 -41.40
CA ASP A 108 14.31 26.37 -42.02
C ASP A 108 14.75 25.42 -43.16
N PRO A 109 14.89 25.91 -44.40
CA PRO A 109 15.27 25.05 -45.51
C PRO A 109 16.64 24.45 -45.22
N VAL A 110 16.66 23.12 -45.05
CA VAL A 110 17.86 22.32 -44.82
C VAL A 110 18.80 22.54 -46.00
N ARG A 111 19.86 23.31 -45.77
CA ARG A 111 20.89 23.56 -46.77
C ARG A 111 21.66 22.27 -46.97
N GLU A 112 21.47 21.62 -48.11
CA GLU A 112 22.14 20.36 -48.46
C GLU A 112 23.66 20.53 -48.33
N LEU A 113 24.25 19.77 -47.40
CA LEU A 113 25.69 19.63 -47.28
C LEU A 113 26.17 18.78 -48.46
N LYS A 114 26.88 19.41 -49.42
CA LYS A 114 27.54 18.69 -50.51
C LYS A 114 28.49 17.64 -49.95
N ALA A 115 28.24 16.38 -50.28
CA ALA A 115 29.21 15.31 -50.10
C ALA A 115 30.43 15.57 -51.01
N VAL A 116 31.62 15.58 -50.41
CA VAL A 116 32.90 15.60 -51.13
C VAL A 116 33.21 14.15 -51.56
N GLN A 117 33.44 13.98 -52.86
CA GLN A 117 33.88 12.72 -53.48
C GLN A 117 35.33 12.39 -53.12
#